data_AF-A2ED27-F1
#
_entry.id   AF-A2ED27-F1
#
_cell.length_a   1.000
_cell.length_b   1.000
_cell.length_c   1.000
_cell.angle_alpha   90.00
_cell.angle_beta   90.00
_cell.angle_gamma   90.00
#
_symmetry.space_group_name_H-M   'P 1'
#
loop_
_entity.id
_entity.type
_entity.pdbx_description
1 polymer ?
#
loop_
_entity_poly.entity_id
_entity_poly.type
_entity_poly.pdbx_seq_one_letter_code
_entity_poly.pdbx_strand_id
1 'polypeptide(L)'
;MATCLDDSVNLSESLSFGMNFSSDISPQCSPMKSKPVSLDQSFSAIQAMFDSSDSEVEPFEIETKDYYISPSKSRLSDSSIIEKELNENIVKLADEDEIPHTISEIIVKYWFHIDQFEAGIPGKALAVTIMDYHESVLKPQIANKIYTQLDDIRTTISLEDNMILFYCSSIELYKMLSNMEQFMYLVKKLAEKSVESVAKAFGGQIVAMISTMLTYDQQTPQYEQVLSDLKNIRENFSDKLELYQNIIEYADCAITNMIITDKLLTSIEEFIWANTNLTIIETQLDKPFNRFRQALLAVVAHKEILANPSALNELIPLLPHNFIYFMFCMQDFINYQQLEAFAQNNHLNFNVRCDDFLFKPQIIVLPSIQ
;
A
#
# COMPACT_ATOMS: atom_id res chain seq x y z
N MET A 1 24.99 -63.52 8.15
CA MET A 1 24.04 -63.25 7.04
C MET A 1 23.33 -61.96 7.44
N ALA A 2 23.82 -60.75 7.09
CA ALA A 2 23.70 -60.06 5.79
C ALA A 2 22.24 -60.10 5.30
N THR A 3 21.46 -59.02 5.20
CA THR A 3 21.66 -57.69 4.56
C THR A 3 20.79 -56.61 5.27
N CYS A 4 21.28 -55.41 5.63
CA CYS A 4 21.37 -54.14 4.86
C CYS A 4 20.08 -53.68 4.14
N LEU A 5 19.45 -52.59 4.61
CA LEU A 5 19.55 -51.23 4.06
C LEU A 5 18.69 -50.21 4.86
N ASP A 6 19.35 -49.15 5.32
CA ASP A 6 18.80 -47.86 5.76
C ASP A 6 18.31 -47.04 4.54
N ASP A 7 17.40 -46.08 4.76
CA ASP A 7 17.67 -44.67 4.45
C ASP A 7 16.54 -43.74 4.90
N SER A 8 16.90 -42.85 5.83
CA SER A 8 16.21 -41.64 6.24
C SER A 8 16.55 -40.49 5.29
N VAL A 9 15.55 -39.82 4.73
CA VAL A 9 15.76 -38.63 3.88
C VAL A 9 15.74 -37.37 4.75
N ASN A 10 16.92 -36.79 4.93
CA ASN A 10 17.17 -35.40 5.31
C ASN A 10 16.92 -34.50 4.08
N LEU A 11 16.14 -33.43 4.22
CA LEU A 11 16.01 -32.37 3.22
C LEU A 11 16.65 -31.09 3.77
N SER A 12 17.95 -30.96 3.55
CA SER A 12 18.72 -29.74 3.71
C SER A 12 19.74 -29.64 2.56
N GLU A 13 19.34 -29.03 1.45
CA GLU A 13 20.26 -28.58 0.38
C GLU A 13 19.72 -27.22 -0.09
N SER A 14 20.21 -26.07 0.39
CA SER A 14 21.46 -25.40 0.00
C SER A 14 21.70 -25.37 -1.52
N LEU A 15 21.07 -24.41 -2.20
CA LEU A 15 21.41 -24.06 -3.58
C LEU A 15 22.73 -23.28 -3.61
N SER A 16 23.85 -24.00 -3.67
CA SER A 16 25.14 -23.49 -4.10
C SER A 16 25.26 -23.67 -5.62
N PHE A 17 25.08 -22.61 -6.40
CA PHE A 17 25.43 -22.63 -7.82
C PHE A 17 26.84 -22.06 -8.00
N GLY A 18 27.79 -22.96 -8.24
CA GLY A 18 29.16 -22.61 -8.65
C GLY A 18 29.21 -22.31 -10.15
N MET A 19 29.65 -21.11 -10.52
CA MET A 19 30.01 -20.78 -11.89
C MET A 19 31.53 -20.94 -12.08
N ASN A 20 31.91 -21.92 -12.90
CA ASN A 20 33.28 -22.10 -13.40
C ASN A 20 33.57 -21.05 -14.47
N PHE A 21 34.58 -20.22 -14.23
CA PHE A 21 35.18 -19.36 -15.25
C PHE A 21 36.16 -20.17 -16.09
N SER A 22 35.88 -20.33 -17.39
CA SER A 22 36.90 -20.67 -18.38
C SER A 22 37.16 -19.45 -19.26
N SER A 23 38.37 -18.94 -19.15
CA SER A 23 39.01 -18.01 -20.06
C SER A 23 39.29 -18.69 -21.39
N ASP A 24 38.80 -18.13 -22.50
CA ASP A 24 39.52 -17.94 -23.76
C ASP A 24 38.53 -17.52 -24.86
N ILE A 25 38.79 -16.36 -25.47
CA ILE A 25 38.65 -16.01 -26.90
C ILE A 25 38.64 -14.48 -27.02
N SER A 26 39.72 -13.95 -27.59
CA SER A 26 39.88 -12.57 -28.06
C SER A 26 39.62 -12.49 -29.58
N PRO A 27 39.55 -11.31 -30.23
CA PRO A 27 38.35 -10.85 -30.94
C PRO A 27 38.53 -10.70 -32.46
N GLN A 28 37.43 -10.56 -33.20
CA GLN A 28 37.45 -9.95 -34.53
C GLN A 28 36.37 -8.88 -34.68
N CYS A 29 36.84 -7.64 -34.84
CA CYS A 29 36.06 -6.46 -35.21
C CYS A 29 35.54 -6.54 -36.65
N SER A 30 34.38 -5.92 -36.89
CA SER A 30 34.06 -5.25 -38.15
C SER A 30 33.24 -3.99 -37.86
N PRO A 31 33.50 -2.86 -38.55
CA PRO A 31 32.93 -1.57 -38.17
C PRO A 31 31.58 -1.34 -38.85
N MET A 32 30.51 -1.19 -38.07
CA MET A 32 29.28 -0.57 -38.56
C MET A 32 29.25 0.89 -38.13
N LYS A 33 29.25 1.77 -39.14
CA LYS A 33 29.00 3.20 -39.02
C LYS A 33 27.56 3.42 -38.55
N SER A 34 27.35 3.65 -37.26
CA SER A 34 26.13 4.29 -36.76
C SER A 34 26.39 5.79 -36.61
N LYS A 35 25.44 6.59 -37.10
CA LYS A 35 25.42 8.05 -36.95
C LYS A 35 25.33 8.40 -35.46
N PRO A 36 26.00 9.46 -34.99
CA PRO A 36 25.80 9.95 -33.63
C PRO A 36 24.37 10.48 -33.51
N VAL A 37 23.54 9.82 -32.72
CA VAL A 37 22.31 10.41 -32.19
C VAL A 37 22.77 11.27 -31.02
N SER A 38 22.35 12.54 -31.01
CA SER A 38 22.85 13.57 -30.08
C SER A 38 22.61 13.18 -28.62
N LEU A 39 23.69 13.11 -27.85
CA LEU A 39 23.74 12.77 -26.43
C LEU A 39 22.92 13.71 -25.51
N ASP A 40 22.50 14.88 -25.98
CA ASP A 40 22.00 15.96 -25.11
C ASP A 40 20.51 15.85 -24.73
N GLN A 41 19.71 15.00 -25.39
CA GLN A 41 18.26 14.94 -25.15
C GLN A 41 17.86 14.02 -23.99
N SER A 42 18.58 12.91 -23.78
CA SER A 42 18.27 11.93 -22.73
C SER A 42 18.60 12.48 -21.33
N PHE A 43 19.72 13.21 -21.21
CA PHE A 43 20.13 13.84 -19.96
C PHE A 43 19.26 15.04 -19.60
N SER A 44 18.86 15.85 -20.59
CA SER A 44 17.96 16.98 -20.35
C SER A 44 16.57 16.54 -19.89
N ALA A 45 16.08 15.37 -20.32
CA ALA A 45 14.79 14.84 -19.88
C ALA A 45 14.84 14.31 -18.43
N ILE A 46 15.94 13.65 -18.05
CA ILE A 46 16.16 13.17 -16.67
C ILE A 46 16.35 14.37 -15.73
N GLN A 47 17.22 15.31 -16.09
CA GLN A 47 17.45 16.52 -15.29
C GLN A 47 16.19 17.40 -15.18
N ALA A 48 15.41 17.56 -16.25
CA ALA A 48 14.16 18.33 -16.21
C ALA A 48 13.04 17.67 -15.38
N MET A 49 13.09 16.35 -15.13
CA MET A 49 12.17 15.67 -14.22
C MET A 49 12.51 15.87 -12.74
N PHE A 50 13.77 16.18 -12.41
CA PHE A 50 14.23 16.38 -11.02
C PHE A 50 14.47 17.86 -10.65
N ASP A 51 14.78 18.74 -11.62
CA ASP A 51 15.03 20.19 -11.41
C ASP A 51 13.75 21.04 -11.26
N SER A 52 12.55 20.44 -11.21
CA SER A 52 11.30 21.17 -10.94
C SER A 52 11.00 21.40 -9.46
N SER A 53 11.97 21.16 -8.57
CA SER A 53 11.83 21.25 -7.12
C SER A 53 12.38 22.53 -6.46
N ASP A 54 12.81 23.52 -7.24
CA ASP A 54 13.04 24.89 -6.77
C ASP A 54 11.98 25.82 -7.36
N SER A 55 10.78 25.78 -6.80
CA SER A 55 9.88 26.92 -6.83
C SER A 55 9.67 27.39 -5.40
N GLU A 56 10.09 28.63 -5.14
CA GLU A 56 9.71 29.40 -3.97
C GLU A 56 8.19 29.29 -3.84
N VAL A 57 7.74 28.55 -2.82
CA VAL A 57 6.34 28.40 -2.49
C VAL A 57 5.86 29.76 -1.97
N GLU A 58 5.28 30.57 -2.86
CA GLU A 58 4.37 31.62 -2.42
C GLU A 58 3.23 30.94 -1.64
N PRO A 59 2.91 31.41 -0.42
CA PRO A 59 1.91 30.78 0.40
C PRO A 59 0.55 30.90 -0.29
N PHE A 60 0.01 29.76 -0.72
CA PHE A 60 -1.38 29.63 -1.13
C PHE A 60 -2.26 29.93 0.09
N GLU A 61 -2.87 31.12 0.12
CA GLU A 61 -3.98 31.43 1.00
C GLU A 61 -5.18 30.58 0.54
N ILE A 62 -5.32 29.39 1.15
CA ILE A 62 -6.57 28.64 1.13
C ILE A 62 -7.46 29.35 2.16
N GLU A 63 -8.46 30.06 1.66
CA GLU A 63 -9.58 30.59 2.46
C GLU A 63 -10.37 29.38 3.01
N THR A 64 -9.86 28.83 4.11
CA THR A 64 -10.54 27.83 4.92
C THR A 64 -11.61 28.55 5.71
N LYS A 65 -12.89 28.25 5.45
CA LYS A 65 -13.93 28.56 6.41
C LYS A 65 -13.67 27.69 7.63
N ASP A 66 -13.14 28.30 8.68
CA ASP A 66 -12.84 27.70 9.96
C ASP A 66 -14.04 26.92 10.53
N TYR A 67 -13.95 25.59 10.46
CA TYR A 67 -14.55 24.69 11.45
C TYR A 67 -13.45 23.84 12.06
N TYR A 68 -12.55 24.51 12.79
CA TYR A 68 -11.63 23.83 13.71
C TYR A 68 -12.43 23.30 14.90
N ILE A 69 -12.82 22.03 14.85
CA ILE A 69 -13.15 21.26 16.06
C ILE A 69 -11.87 20.52 16.43
N SER A 70 -11.20 21.01 17.48
CA SER A 70 -10.03 20.33 18.04
C SER A 70 -10.46 18.97 18.61
N PRO A 71 -9.76 17.85 18.31
CA PRO A 71 -9.99 16.61 19.03
C PRO A 71 -9.35 16.73 20.41
N SER A 72 -10.13 17.20 21.38
CA SER A 72 -9.73 17.22 22.79
C SER A 72 -9.69 15.79 23.33
N LYS A 73 -8.47 15.27 23.55
CA LYS A 73 -8.21 14.17 24.48
C LYS A 73 -8.67 14.60 25.87
N SER A 74 -9.89 14.24 26.27
CA SER A 74 -10.28 14.29 27.67
C SER A 74 -11.10 13.05 28.04
N ARG A 75 -10.58 12.30 29.01
CA ARG A 75 -11.34 11.27 29.74
C ARG A 75 -12.51 11.96 30.42
N LEU A 76 -13.73 11.61 30.02
CA LEU A 76 -15.01 11.70 30.75
C LEU A 76 -15.08 12.77 31.86
N SER A 77 -15.64 13.94 31.54
CA SER A 77 -16.41 14.75 32.49
C SER A 77 -17.24 15.82 31.76
N ASP A 78 -18.49 15.50 31.45
CA ASP A 78 -19.69 16.36 31.37
C ASP A 78 -20.64 15.96 30.23
N SER A 79 -21.56 15.03 30.55
CA SER A 79 -22.65 14.55 29.68
C SER A 79 -23.48 15.69 29.07
N SER A 80 -23.64 16.81 29.79
CA SER A 80 -24.48 17.94 29.35
C SER A 80 -23.84 18.82 28.26
N ILE A 81 -22.51 18.80 28.12
CA ILE A 81 -21.81 19.55 27.07
C ILE A 81 -21.85 18.75 25.77
N ILE A 82 -21.60 17.43 25.86
CA ILE A 82 -21.71 16.50 24.74
C ILE A 82 -23.15 16.52 24.19
N GLU A 83 -24.18 16.44 25.04
CA GLU A 83 -25.57 16.50 24.59
C GLU A 83 -25.94 17.80 23.88
N LYS A 84 -25.33 18.93 24.27
CA LYS A 84 -25.58 20.23 23.65
C LYS A 84 -24.88 20.36 22.30
N GLU A 85 -23.61 19.95 22.19
CA GLU A 85 -22.88 19.90 20.93
C GLU A 85 -23.48 18.88 19.95
N LEU A 86 -23.93 17.73 20.47
CA LEU A 86 -24.64 16.70 19.72
C LEU A 86 -25.94 17.28 19.13
N ASN A 87 -26.76 17.95 19.94
CA ASN A 87 -28.00 18.57 19.48
C ASN A 87 -27.76 19.71 18.48
N GLU A 88 -26.73 20.54 18.67
CA GLU A 88 -26.39 21.62 17.72
C GLU A 88 -25.89 21.06 16.37
N ASN A 89 -25.12 19.97 16.37
CA ASN A 89 -24.65 19.32 15.14
C ASN A 89 -25.78 18.53 14.45
N ILE A 90 -26.65 17.85 15.19
CA ILE A 90 -27.84 17.15 14.66
C ILE A 90 -28.78 18.14 13.97
N VAL A 91 -29.06 19.28 14.60
CA VAL A 91 -29.95 20.31 14.02
C VAL A 91 -29.34 20.91 12.76
N LYS A 92 -28.04 21.23 12.76
CA LYS A 92 -27.35 21.71 11.53
C LYS A 92 -27.39 20.67 10.40
N LEU A 93 -27.14 19.40 10.71
CA LEU A 93 -27.15 18.30 9.72
C LEU A 93 -28.55 17.94 9.20
N ALA A 94 -29.59 18.11 10.02
CA ALA A 94 -30.97 17.88 9.61
C ALA A 94 -31.55 19.04 8.80
N ASP A 95 -31.21 20.29 9.14
CA ASP A 95 -31.72 21.50 8.49
C ASP A 95 -31.02 21.80 7.15
N GLU A 96 -29.76 21.40 6.96
CA GLU A 96 -29.01 21.68 5.73
C GLU A 96 -29.21 20.62 4.62
N ASP A 97 -29.65 19.39 4.95
CA ASP A 97 -29.40 18.25 4.05
C ASP A 97 -30.58 17.38 3.56
N GLU A 98 -31.84 17.66 3.92
CA GLU A 98 -33.00 16.80 3.55
C GLU A 98 -32.86 15.31 3.96
N ILE A 99 -31.83 14.96 4.75
CA ILE A 99 -31.66 13.64 5.33
C ILE A 99 -32.68 13.48 6.46
N PRO A 100 -33.38 12.33 6.57
CA PRO A 100 -34.26 12.08 7.70
C PRO A 100 -33.54 12.30 9.04
N HIS A 101 -34.15 13.08 9.94
CA HIS A 101 -33.55 13.48 11.22
C HIS A 101 -32.97 12.30 12.01
N THR A 102 -33.65 11.16 12.02
CA THR A 102 -33.20 9.94 12.70
C THR A 102 -31.91 9.37 12.11
N ILE A 103 -31.70 9.47 10.79
CA ILE A 103 -30.45 9.06 10.15
C ILE A 103 -29.32 10.01 10.55
N SER A 104 -29.56 11.32 10.53
CA SER A 104 -28.59 12.32 10.97
C SER A 104 -28.21 12.13 12.44
N GLU A 105 -29.18 11.87 13.31
CA GLU A 105 -28.95 11.51 14.71
C GLU A 105 -28.03 10.30 14.86
N ILE A 106 -28.26 9.23 14.09
CA ILE A 106 -27.41 8.04 14.14
C ILE A 106 -25.98 8.35 13.68
N ILE A 107 -25.81 9.13 12.61
CA ILE A 107 -24.48 9.52 12.12
C ILE A 107 -23.73 10.32 13.19
N VAL A 108 -24.36 11.36 13.76
CA VAL A 108 -23.72 12.19 14.79
C VAL A 108 -23.44 11.39 16.06
N LYS A 109 -24.40 10.59 16.52
CA LYS A 109 -24.26 9.84 17.77
C LYS A 109 -23.23 8.73 17.68
N TYR A 110 -23.18 8.00 16.56
CA TYR A 110 -22.38 6.78 16.46
C TYR A 110 -21.11 6.93 15.63
N TRP A 111 -21.13 7.69 14.55
CA TRP A 111 -20.00 7.75 13.61
C TRP A 111 -19.00 8.87 13.94
N PHE A 112 -19.46 10.02 14.46
CA PHE A 112 -18.54 11.06 14.97
C PHE A 112 -17.84 10.66 16.26
N HIS A 113 -18.47 9.79 17.06
CA HIS A 113 -17.97 9.31 18.35
C HIS A 113 -17.68 7.81 18.30
N ILE A 114 -17.09 7.36 17.19
CA ILE A 114 -16.93 5.93 16.90
C ILE A 114 -16.11 5.17 17.94
N ASP A 115 -15.22 5.88 18.64
CA ASP A 115 -14.37 5.40 19.73
C ASP A 115 -15.15 4.97 20.99
N GLN A 116 -16.42 5.38 21.11
CA GLN A 116 -17.28 5.06 22.24
C GLN A 116 -18.08 3.76 22.04
N PHE A 117 -17.98 3.13 20.86
CA PHE A 117 -18.80 1.98 20.48
C PHE A 117 -17.95 0.77 20.10
N GLU A 118 -18.52 -0.42 20.29
CA GLU A 118 -17.88 -1.65 19.82
C GLU A 118 -17.86 -1.72 18.29
N ALA A 119 -16.89 -2.46 17.76
CA ALA A 119 -16.71 -2.67 16.33
C ALA A 119 -18.01 -3.12 15.66
N GLY A 120 -18.40 -2.43 14.58
CA GLY A 120 -19.59 -2.78 13.79
C GLY A 120 -20.92 -2.18 14.28
N ILE A 121 -21.03 -1.75 15.53
CA ILE A 121 -22.29 -1.20 16.09
C ILE A 121 -22.79 0.03 15.32
N PRO A 122 -21.96 1.06 15.03
CA PRO A 122 -22.38 2.22 14.23
C PRO A 122 -22.96 1.84 12.87
N GLY A 123 -22.32 0.89 12.19
CA GLY A 123 -22.74 0.35 10.90
C GLY A 123 -24.11 -0.31 10.96
N LYS A 124 -24.28 -1.21 11.93
CA LYS A 124 -25.53 -1.92 12.17
C LYS A 124 -26.68 -0.98 12.53
N ALA A 125 -26.43 -0.02 13.43
CA ALA A 125 -27.45 0.95 13.84
C ALA A 125 -27.95 1.77 12.64
N LEU A 126 -27.03 2.28 11.82
CA LEU A 126 -27.38 3.04 10.62
C LEU A 126 -28.12 2.16 9.59
N ALA A 127 -27.68 0.92 9.39
CA ALA A 127 -28.32 0.00 8.46
C ALA A 127 -29.77 -0.28 8.84
N VAL A 128 -30.03 -0.57 10.13
CA VAL A 128 -31.40 -0.79 10.64
C VAL A 128 -32.26 0.44 10.41
N THR A 129 -31.77 1.63 10.77
CA THR A 129 -32.52 2.88 10.57
C THR A 129 -32.80 3.15 9.09
N ILE A 130 -31.86 2.86 8.19
CA ILE A 130 -32.07 2.99 6.73
C ILE A 130 -33.14 2.01 6.24
N MET A 131 -33.09 0.75 6.69
CA MET A 131 -34.05 -0.29 6.29
C MET A 131 -35.47 -0.03 6.81
N ASP A 132 -35.62 0.69 7.94
CA ASP A 132 -36.92 1.13 8.44
C ASP A 132 -37.59 2.15 7.50
N TYR A 133 -36.82 2.80 6.62
CA TYR A 133 -37.35 3.60 5.52
C TYR A 133 -37.57 2.73 4.28
N HIS A 134 -38.78 2.79 3.72
CA HIS A 134 -39.07 2.13 2.44
C HIS A 134 -38.21 2.73 1.31
N GLU A 135 -37.75 1.91 0.35
CA GLU A 135 -36.92 2.36 -0.78
C GLU A 135 -37.51 3.50 -1.62
N SER A 136 -38.83 3.69 -1.57
CA SER A 136 -39.54 4.80 -2.22
C SER A 136 -39.37 6.14 -1.49
N VAL A 137 -38.96 6.11 -0.22
CA VAL A 137 -38.77 7.28 0.65
C VAL A 137 -37.34 7.80 0.56
N LEU A 138 -36.34 6.90 0.54
CA LEU A 138 -34.94 7.27 0.41
C LEU A 138 -34.55 7.41 -1.06
N LYS A 139 -34.67 8.63 -1.57
CA LYS A 139 -34.21 8.96 -2.93
C LYS A 139 -32.69 8.79 -3.05
N PRO A 140 -32.15 8.51 -4.26
CA PRO A 140 -30.71 8.41 -4.49
C PRO A 140 -29.89 9.62 -4.04
N GLN A 141 -30.48 10.82 -4.04
CA GLN A 141 -29.85 12.04 -3.54
C GLN A 141 -29.54 11.96 -2.04
N ILE A 142 -30.46 11.41 -1.24
CA ILE A 142 -30.28 11.23 0.20
C ILE A 142 -29.19 10.19 0.47
N ALA A 143 -29.20 9.07 -0.29
CA ALA A 143 -28.16 8.05 -0.19
C ALA A 143 -26.75 8.62 -0.45
N ASN A 144 -26.61 9.47 -1.47
CA ASN A 144 -25.35 10.17 -1.76
C ASN A 144 -24.92 11.10 -0.61
N LYS A 145 -25.85 11.84 -0.02
CA LYS A 145 -25.52 12.74 1.10
C LYS A 145 -25.05 11.97 2.34
N ILE A 146 -25.76 10.88 2.69
CA ILE A 146 -25.33 9.97 3.77
C ILE A 146 -23.92 9.46 3.49
N TYR A 147 -23.66 8.97 2.28
CA TYR A 147 -22.33 8.50 1.89
C TYR A 147 -21.27 9.61 2.02
N THR A 148 -21.54 10.82 1.52
CA THR A 148 -20.60 11.95 1.61
C THR A 148 -20.29 12.29 3.06
N GLN A 149 -21.29 12.38 3.93
CA GLN A 149 -21.05 12.65 5.35
C GLN A 149 -20.20 11.57 6.03
N LEU A 150 -20.44 10.29 5.71
CA LEU A 150 -19.61 9.20 6.23
C LEU A 150 -18.18 9.24 5.67
N ASP A 151 -18.00 9.60 4.39
CA ASP A 151 -16.69 9.77 3.78
C ASP A 151 -15.93 10.96 4.37
N ASP A 152 -16.63 12.06 4.67
CA ASP A 152 -16.06 13.22 5.36
C ASP A 152 -15.58 12.83 6.75
N ILE A 153 -16.41 12.14 7.55
CA ILE A 153 -16.01 11.59 8.85
C ILE A 153 -14.76 10.72 8.69
N ARG A 154 -14.75 9.78 7.74
CA ARG A 154 -13.59 8.92 7.46
C ARG A 154 -12.31 9.73 7.26
N THR A 155 -12.37 10.81 6.48
CA THR A 155 -11.17 11.64 6.20
C THR A 155 -10.65 12.41 7.41
N THR A 156 -11.48 12.62 8.44
CA THR A 156 -11.08 13.30 9.68
C THR A 156 -10.46 12.37 10.72
N ILE A 157 -10.59 11.05 10.56
CA ILE A 157 -10.05 10.07 11.50
C ILE A 157 -8.52 10.00 11.36
N SER A 158 -7.81 10.30 12.45
CA SER A 158 -6.35 10.23 12.52
C SER A 158 -5.83 9.11 13.41
N LEU A 159 -6.66 8.57 14.31
CA LEU A 159 -6.29 7.47 15.21
C LEU A 159 -6.54 6.11 14.55
N GLU A 160 -5.54 5.24 14.60
CA GLU A 160 -5.54 3.94 13.94
C GLU A 160 -6.64 3.00 14.44
N ASP A 161 -6.85 2.94 15.76
CA ASP A 161 -7.94 2.16 16.36
C ASP A 161 -9.31 2.63 15.83
N ASN A 162 -9.50 3.93 15.68
CA ASN A 162 -10.73 4.49 15.14
C ASN A 162 -10.90 4.18 13.65
N MET A 163 -9.80 4.08 12.89
CA MET A 163 -9.87 3.63 11.49
C MET A 163 -10.34 2.17 11.41
N ILE A 164 -9.88 1.30 12.32
CA ILE A 164 -10.34 -0.09 12.40
C ILE A 164 -11.83 -0.15 12.78
N LEU A 165 -12.27 0.64 13.76
CA LEU A 165 -13.68 0.72 14.16
C LEU A 165 -14.57 1.23 13.01
N PHE A 166 -14.07 2.22 12.26
CA PHE A 166 -14.75 2.75 11.07
C PHE A 166 -14.83 1.70 9.95
N TYR A 167 -13.75 0.97 9.71
CA TYR A 167 -13.75 -0.16 8.79
C TYR A 167 -14.80 -1.21 9.20
N CYS A 168 -14.79 -1.66 10.46
CA CYS A 168 -15.73 -2.68 10.94
C CYS A 168 -17.19 -2.22 10.75
N SER A 169 -17.46 -0.95 11.06
CA SER A 169 -18.77 -0.34 10.88
C SER A 169 -19.18 -0.23 9.40
N SER A 170 -18.25 0.14 8.53
CA SER A 170 -18.49 0.22 7.08
C SER A 170 -18.77 -1.16 6.48
N ILE A 171 -18.08 -2.21 6.95
CA ILE A 171 -18.33 -3.59 6.54
C ILE A 171 -19.72 -4.07 6.97
N GLU A 172 -20.13 -3.81 8.21
CA GLU A 172 -21.46 -4.21 8.67
C GLU A 172 -22.57 -3.46 7.91
N LEU A 173 -22.38 -2.15 7.65
CA LEU A 173 -23.28 -1.38 6.81
C LEU A 173 -23.38 -1.97 5.40
N TYR A 174 -22.25 -2.32 4.78
CA TYR A 174 -22.18 -2.95 3.46
C TYR A 174 -22.92 -4.29 3.42
N LYS A 175 -22.69 -5.17 4.39
CA LYS A 175 -23.35 -6.48 4.47
C LYS A 175 -24.86 -6.37 4.64
N MET A 176 -25.31 -5.44 5.49
CA MET A 176 -26.74 -5.30 5.80
C MET A 176 -27.52 -4.61 4.69
N LEU A 177 -26.91 -3.68 3.97
CA LEU A 177 -27.54 -2.94 2.87
C LEU A 177 -27.23 -3.51 1.48
N SER A 178 -26.64 -4.70 1.40
CA SER A 178 -26.23 -5.32 0.13
C SER A 178 -27.39 -5.58 -0.84
N ASN A 179 -28.60 -5.78 -0.31
CA ASN A 179 -29.79 -6.08 -1.09
C ASN A 179 -30.56 -4.81 -1.52
N MET A 180 -30.14 -3.62 -1.07
CA MET A 180 -30.75 -2.35 -1.45
C MET A 180 -29.95 -1.75 -2.61
N GLU A 181 -30.41 -1.94 -3.85
CA GLU A 181 -29.69 -1.56 -5.08
C GLU A 181 -29.19 -0.11 -5.05
N GLN A 182 -29.98 0.81 -4.50
CA GLN A 182 -29.68 2.24 -4.44
C GLN A 182 -28.48 2.56 -3.53
N PHE A 183 -28.25 1.75 -2.48
CA PHE A 183 -27.18 1.96 -1.50
C PHE A 183 -25.97 1.10 -1.78
N MET A 184 -26.16 -0.11 -2.35
CA MET A 184 -25.12 -1.13 -2.49
C MET A 184 -23.81 -0.56 -3.04
N TYR A 185 -23.85 0.21 -4.13
CA TYR A 185 -22.64 0.80 -4.73
C TYR A 185 -21.94 1.79 -3.78
N LEU A 186 -22.70 2.65 -3.10
CA LEU A 186 -22.16 3.67 -2.19
C LEU A 186 -21.56 3.05 -0.94
N VAL A 187 -22.27 2.11 -0.31
CA VAL A 187 -21.78 1.44 0.91
C VAL A 187 -20.59 0.52 0.61
N LYS A 188 -20.57 -0.10 -0.57
CA LYS A 188 -19.39 -0.84 -1.06
C LYS A 188 -18.20 0.09 -1.22
N LYS A 189 -18.39 1.24 -1.87
CA LYS A 189 -17.33 2.24 -2.07
C LYS A 189 -16.80 2.78 -0.73
N LEU A 190 -17.68 2.99 0.25
CA LEU A 190 -17.29 3.43 1.60
C LEU A 190 -16.44 2.35 2.30
N ALA A 191 -16.88 1.10 2.22
CA ALA A 191 -16.12 -0.05 2.72
C ALA A 191 -14.73 -0.15 2.06
N GLU A 192 -14.65 -0.03 0.73
CA GLU A 192 -13.38 -0.03 -0.02
C GLU A 192 -12.46 1.10 0.46
N LYS A 193 -12.96 2.34 0.54
CA LYS A 193 -12.19 3.48 1.06
C LYS A 193 -11.74 3.32 2.52
N SER A 194 -12.54 2.65 3.35
CA SER A 194 -12.17 2.35 4.72
C SER A 194 -11.01 1.34 4.78
N VAL A 195 -11.01 0.33 3.90
CA VAL A 195 -9.89 -0.61 3.73
C VAL A 195 -8.65 0.14 3.27
N GLU A 196 -8.74 1.03 2.27
CA GLU A 196 -7.61 1.85 1.82
C GLU A 196 -6.99 2.66 2.95
N SER A 197 -7.83 3.25 3.80
CA SER A 197 -7.38 4.10 4.92
C SER A 197 -6.57 3.28 5.93
N VAL A 198 -7.10 2.12 6.33
CA VAL A 198 -6.42 1.21 7.25
C VAL A 198 -5.17 0.61 6.60
N ALA A 199 -5.26 0.16 5.34
CA ALA A 199 -4.13 -0.41 4.60
C ALA A 199 -2.99 0.60 4.46
N LYS A 200 -3.29 1.87 4.19
CA LYS A 200 -2.29 2.94 4.12
C LYS A 200 -1.63 3.19 5.47
N ALA A 201 -2.41 3.26 6.56
CA ALA A 201 -1.87 3.52 7.90
C ALA A 201 -0.96 2.39 8.37
N PHE A 202 -1.48 1.17 8.45
CA PHE A 202 -0.73 0.02 8.97
C PHE A 202 0.30 -0.51 7.98
N GLY A 203 0.00 -0.49 6.67
CA GLY A 203 0.98 -0.85 5.65
C GLY A 203 2.13 0.15 5.62
N GLY A 204 1.86 1.45 5.83
CA GLY A 204 2.91 2.46 6.01
C GLY A 204 3.79 2.21 7.23
N GLN A 205 3.22 1.77 8.36
CA GLN A 205 4.02 1.37 9.52
C GLN A 205 4.92 0.17 9.22
N ILE A 206 4.38 -0.88 8.58
CA ILE A 206 5.16 -2.06 8.18
C ILE A 206 6.32 -1.64 7.27
N VAL A 207 6.06 -0.79 6.28
CA VAL A 207 7.09 -0.25 5.39
C VAL A 207 8.17 0.49 6.17
N ALA A 208 7.80 1.37 7.11
CA ALA A 208 8.75 2.10 7.94
C ALA A 208 9.60 1.16 8.82
N MET A 209 8.97 0.12 9.40
CA MET A 209 9.65 -0.91 10.18
C MET A 209 10.64 -1.70 9.32
N ILE A 210 10.23 -2.16 8.14
CA ILE A 210 11.09 -2.88 7.20
C ILE A 210 12.28 -2.00 6.80
N SER A 211 12.03 -0.77 6.35
CA SER A 211 13.08 0.16 5.96
C SER A 211 14.09 0.42 7.08
N THR A 212 13.61 0.56 8.32
CA THR A 212 14.48 0.72 9.49
C THR A 212 15.30 -0.55 9.76
N MET A 213 14.64 -1.71 9.72
CA MET A 213 15.26 -3.01 9.97
C MET A 213 16.38 -3.34 8.97
N LEU A 214 16.25 -2.90 7.72
CA LEU A 214 17.30 -3.05 6.70
C LEU A 214 18.59 -2.31 7.04
N THR A 215 18.55 -1.32 7.95
CA THR A 215 19.74 -0.58 8.42
C THR A 215 20.42 -1.18 9.65
N TYR A 216 19.78 -2.16 10.30
CA TYR A 216 20.29 -2.78 11.53
C TYR A 216 20.99 -4.11 11.25
N ASP A 217 22.00 -4.42 12.06
CA ASP A 217 22.56 -5.77 12.15
C ASP A 217 21.56 -6.68 12.89
N GLN A 218 21.39 -7.89 12.37
CA GLN A 218 20.47 -8.92 12.90
C GLN A 218 20.71 -9.26 14.38
N GLN A 219 21.92 -9.03 14.90
CA GLN A 219 22.26 -9.33 16.29
C GLN A 219 21.89 -8.21 17.27
N THR A 220 21.34 -7.10 16.77
CA THR A 220 21.03 -5.94 17.61
C THR A 220 19.68 -6.08 18.32
N PRO A 221 19.54 -5.58 19.57
CA PRO A 221 18.25 -5.54 20.25
C PRO A 221 17.18 -4.76 19.48
N GLN A 222 17.58 -3.75 18.71
CA GLN A 222 16.69 -2.97 17.86
C GLN A 222 16.06 -3.82 16.76
N TYR A 223 16.84 -4.71 16.15
CA TYR A 223 16.34 -5.63 15.12
C TYR A 223 15.29 -6.59 15.71
N GLU A 224 15.56 -7.18 16.87
CA GLU A 224 14.60 -8.07 17.55
C GLU A 224 13.32 -7.33 17.96
N GLN A 225 13.44 -6.07 18.41
CA GLN A 225 12.28 -5.25 18.74
C GLN A 225 11.38 -5.04 17.51
N VAL A 226 11.97 -4.72 16.35
CA VAL A 226 11.19 -4.56 15.11
C VAL A 226 10.51 -5.87 14.70
N LEU A 227 11.18 -7.02 14.84
CA LEU A 227 10.55 -8.32 14.58
C LEU A 227 9.34 -8.57 15.50
N SER A 228 9.47 -8.25 16.79
CA SER A 228 8.37 -8.34 17.74
C SER A 228 7.22 -7.41 17.37
N ASP A 229 7.51 -6.18 16.93
CA ASP A 229 6.49 -5.20 16.55
C ASP A 229 5.74 -5.62 15.27
N LEU A 230 6.45 -6.16 14.27
CA LEU A 230 5.83 -6.74 13.07
C LEU A 230 4.90 -7.90 13.42
N LYS A 231 5.32 -8.77 14.36
CA LYS A 231 4.48 -9.86 14.85
C LYS A 231 3.24 -9.34 15.58
N ASN A 232 3.38 -8.32 16.42
CA ASN A 232 2.25 -7.68 17.11
C ASN A 232 1.23 -7.10 16.14
N ILE A 233 1.69 -6.44 15.06
CA ILE A 233 0.81 -5.94 13.99
C ILE A 233 0.02 -7.10 13.39
N ARG A 234 0.66 -8.22 13.03
CA ARG A 234 -0.04 -9.40 12.50
C ARG A 234 -1.10 -9.91 13.49
N GLU A 235 -0.76 -10.02 14.77
CA GLU A 235 -1.68 -10.53 15.80
C GLU A 235 -2.94 -9.66 15.93
N ASN A 236 -2.82 -8.34 15.77
CA ASN A 236 -3.94 -7.39 15.79
C ASN A 236 -4.99 -7.61 14.67
N PHE A 237 -4.62 -8.29 13.59
CA PHE A 237 -5.52 -8.59 12.46
C PHE A 237 -5.78 -10.09 12.27
N SER A 238 -5.48 -10.92 13.28
CA SER A 238 -5.67 -12.37 13.23
C SER A 238 -7.11 -12.81 12.93
N ASP A 239 -8.10 -11.99 13.30
CA ASP A 239 -9.53 -12.19 13.06
C ASP A 239 -10.08 -11.45 11.82
N LYS A 240 -9.22 -10.71 11.10
CA LYS A 240 -9.57 -9.85 9.95
C LYS A 240 -8.65 -10.10 8.76
N LEU A 241 -8.58 -11.37 8.33
CA LEU A 241 -7.60 -11.84 7.34
C LEU A 241 -7.69 -11.12 5.99
N GLU A 242 -8.88 -10.79 5.51
CA GLU A 242 -9.07 -10.03 4.27
C GLU A 242 -8.49 -8.62 4.39
N LEU A 243 -8.74 -7.92 5.50
CA LEU A 243 -8.14 -6.62 5.76
C LEU A 243 -6.63 -6.71 5.84
N TYR A 244 -6.10 -7.71 6.55
CA TYR A 244 -4.66 -7.94 6.65
C TYR A 244 -4.02 -8.20 5.29
N GLN A 245 -4.68 -8.94 4.40
CA GLN A 245 -4.20 -9.14 3.04
C GLN A 245 -4.07 -7.82 2.26
N ASN A 246 -5.03 -6.89 2.43
CA ASN A 246 -4.96 -5.57 1.81
C ASN A 246 -3.84 -4.70 2.41
N ILE A 247 -3.61 -4.79 3.73
CA ILE A 247 -2.48 -4.13 4.42
C ILE A 247 -1.15 -4.59 3.83
N ILE A 248 -0.97 -5.90 3.64
CA ILE A 248 0.27 -6.46 3.10
C ILE A 248 0.45 -6.16 1.61
N GLU A 249 -0.63 -6.20 0.82
CA GLU A 249 -0.57 -5.78 -0.58
C GLU A 249 -0.13 -4.31 -0.71
N TYR A 250 -0.65 -3.42 0.16
CA TYR A 250 -0.19 -2.04 0.22
C TYR A 250 1.30 -1.95 0.58
N ALA A 251 1.72 -2.68 1.62
CA ALA A 251 3.10 -2.68 2.08
C ALA A 251 4.08 -3.18 1.00
N ASP A 252 3.75 -4.28 0.29
CA ASP A 252 4.54 -4.83 -0.82
C ASP A 252 4.68 -3.82 -1.97
N CYS A 253 3.58 -3.17 -2.39
CA CYS A 253 3.65 -2.11 -3.39
C CYS A 253 4.52 -0.94 -2.93
N ALA A 254 4.30 -0.44 -1.71
CA ALA A 254 4.96 0.73 -1.19
C ALA A 254 6.47 0.53 -1.00
N ILE A 255 6.89 -0.55 -0.32
CA ILE A 255 8.32 -0.83 -0.11
C ILE A 255 9.06 -1.08 -1.44
N THR A 256 8.38 -1.70 -2.41
CA THR A 256 8.94 -1.89 -3.76
C THR A 256 9.15 -0.55 -4.45
N ASN A 257 8.16 0.35 -4.40
CA ASN A 257 8.26 1.68 -4.98
C ASN A 257 9.39 2.51 -4.35
N MET A 258 9.65 2.36 -3.05
CA MET A 258 10.73 3.07 -2.32
C MET A 258 12.13 2.82 -2.89
N ILE A 259 12.35 1.72 -3.60
CA ILE A 259 13.63 1.47 -4.30
C ILE A 259 13.89 2.58 -5.34
N ILE A 260 12.84 3.04 -6.03
CA ILE A 260 12.92 4.09 -7.05
C ILE A 260 12.69 5.46 -6.41
N THR A 261 11.66 5.63 -5.58
CA THR A 261 11.26 6.97 -5.10
C THR A 261 12.21 7.52 -4.05
N ASP A 262 12.68 6.67 -3.13
CA ASP A 262 13.43 7.08 -1.95
C ASP A 262 14.86 6.54 -1.94
N LYS A 263 15.27 5.85 -3.02
CA LYS A 263 16.57 5.17 -3.13
C LYS A 263 16.85 4.28 -1.92
N LEU A 264 15.84 3.49 -1.51
CA LEU A 264 15.92 2.64 -0.32
C LEU A 264 17.18 1.77 -0.27
N LEU A 265 17.63 1.29 -1.42
CA LEU A 265 18.84 0.47 -1.60
C LEU A 265 19.59 0.95 -2.84
N THR A 266 20.92 1.06 -2.72
CA THR A 266 21.82 1.69 -3.72
C THR A 266 23.03 0.82 -4.08
N SER A 267 23.36 -0.19 -3.28
CA SER A 267 24.49 -1.11 -3.52
C SER A 267 24.06 -2.57 -3.63
N ILE A 268 24.78 -3.38 -4.42
CA ILE A 268 24.49 -4.82 -4.56
C ILE A 268 24.48 -5.52 -3.19
N GLU A 269 25.39 -5.15 -2.29
CA GLU A 269 25.46 -5.70 -0.94
C GLU A 269 24.17 -5.42 -0.14
N GLU A 270 23.63 -4.21 -0.23
CA GLU A 270 22.36 -3.83 0.40
C GLU A 270 21.19 -4.67 -0.16
N PHE A 271 21.16 -4.92 -1.46
CA PHE A 271 20.16 -5.78 -2.09
C PHE A 271 20.26 -7.25 -1.64
N ILE A 272 21.48 -7.79 -1.53
CA ILE A 272 21.72 -9.16 -1.01
C ILE A 272 21.30 -9.25 0.46
N TRP A 273 21.67 -8.25 1.24
CA TRP A 273 21.29 -8.14 2.65
C TRP A 273 19.78 -8.08 2.83
N ALA A 274 19.10 -7.22 2.08
CA ALA A 274 17.65 -7.11 2.09
C ALA A 274 16.97 -8.44 1.71
N ASN A 275 17.47 -9.14 0.70
CA ASN A 275 16.91 -10.41 0.27
C ASN A 275 17.05 -11.50 1.36
N THR A 276 18.15 -11.47 2.12
CA THR A 276 18.36 -12.37 3.26
C THR A 276 17.38 -12.08 4.39
N ASN A 277 17.17 -10.80 4.71
CA ASN A 277 16.27 -10.36 5.78
C ASN A 277 14.79 -10.52 5.42
N LEU A 278 14.45 -10.41 4.13
CA LEU A 278 13.07 -10.47 3.67
C LEU A 278 12.37 -11.76 4.10
N THR A 279 13.06 -12.90 4.04
CA THR A 279 12.49 -14.19 4.48
C THR A 279 12.14 -14.21 5.96
N ILE A 280 12.92 -13.53 6.81
CA ILE A 280 12.65 -13.43 8.25
C ILE A 280 11.41 -12.54 8.48
N ILE A 281 11.34 -11.41 7.77
CA ILE A 281 10.21 -10.47 7.80
C ILE A 281 8.92 -11.19 7.38
N GLU A 282 8.94 -11.87 6.23
CA GLU A 282 7.81 -12.65 5.71
C GLU A 282 7.37 -13.75 6.68
N THR A 283 8.29 -14.34 7.43
CA THR A 283 7.98 -15.34 8.46
C THR A 283 7.21 -14.72 9.63
N GLN A 284 7.59 -13.53 10.10
CA GLN A 284 6.85 -12.85 11.17
C GLN A 284 5.45 -12.41 10.72
N LEU A 285 5.37 -11.85 9.50
CA LEU A 285 4.12 -11.37 8.91
C LEU A 285 3.24 -12.48 8.31
N ASP A 286 3.78 -13.69 8.14
CA ASP A 286 3.11 -14.85 7.53
C ASP A 286 2.50 -14.56 6.16
N LYS A 287 3.18 -13.69 5.41
CA LYS A 287 2.79 -13.26 4.06
C LYS A 287 4.02 -12.92 3.23
N PRO A 288 4.03 -13.28 1.93
CA PRO A 288 5.13 -12.95 1.04
C PRO A 288 5.04 -11.52 0.51
N PHE A 289 6.19 -10.91 0.25
CA PHE A 289 6.32 -9.62 -0.43
C PHE A 289 6.83 -9.88 -1.84
N ASN A 290 5.93 -10.37 -2.71
CA ASN A 290 6.32 -10.95 -3.99
C ASN A 290 6.97 -9.94 -4.93
N ARG A 291 6.47 -8.69 -4.97
CA ARG A 291 7.03 -7.66 -5.85
C ARG A 291 8.37 -7.19 -5.32
N PHE A 292 8.46 -6.96 -4.02
CA PHE A 292 9.72 -6.52 -3.40
C PHE A 292 10.79 -7.59 -3.57
N ARG A 293 10.46 -8.86 -3.31
CA ARG A 293 11.34 -10.00 -3.55
C ARG A 293 11.84 -10.05 -4.98
N GLN A 294 10.95 -9.94 -5.97
CA GLN A 294 11.37 -9.92 -7.38
C GLN A 294 12.25 -8.72 -7.70
N ALA A 295 12.02 -7.56 -7.09
CA ALA A 295 12.85 -6.37 -7.30
C ALA A 295 14.26 -6.59 -6.76
N LEU A 296 14.39 -7.21 -5.58
CA LEU A 296 15.69 -7.60 -5.02
C LEU A 296 16.41 -8.60 -5.92
N LEU A 297 15.72 -9.66 -6.37
CA LEU A 297 16.29 -10.64 -7.29
C LEU A 297 16.72 -9.99 -8.62
N ALA A 298 15.94 -9.05 -9.14
CA ALA A 298 16.25 -8.37 -10.40
C ALA A 298 17.58 -7.62 -10.34
N VAL A 299 17.87 -6.96 -9.22
CA VAL A 299 19.15 -6.26 -9.04
C VAL A 299 20.31 -7.24 -8.80
N VAL A 300 20.10 -8.29 -8.01
CA VAL A 300 21.14 -9.30 -7.78
C VAL A 300 21.51 -10.03 -9.08
N ALA A 301 20.52 -10.35 -9.93
CA ALA A 301 20.69 -11.00 -11.23
C ALA A 301 20.78 -10.01 -12.41
N HIS A 302 21.18 -8.76 -12.17
CA HIS A 302 21.17 -7.72 -13.20
C HIS A 302 22.00 -8.08 -14.44
N LYS A 303 23.11 -8.82 -14.28
CA LYS A 303 23.98 -9.20 -15.41
C LYS A 303 23.27 -10.16 -16.34
N GLU A 304 22.59 -11.16 -15.80
CA GLU A 304 21.82 -12.15 -16.53
C GLU A 304 20.62 -11.51 -17.22
N ILE A 305 19.91 -10.63 -16.50
CA ILE A 305 18.74 -9.90 -17.00
C ILE A 305 19.10 -8.97 -18.17
N LEU A 306 20.20 -8.22 -18.04
CA LEU A 306 20.67 -7.32 -19.09
C LEU A 306 21.25 -8.08 -20.29
N ALA A 307 21.85 -9.26 -20.08
CA ALA A 307 22.36 -10.11 -21.14
C ALA A 307 21.26 -10.86 -21.90
N ASN A 308 20.18 -11.25 -21.22
CA ASN A 308 19.05 -11.96 -21.82
C ASN A 308 17.70 -11.39 -21.35
N PRO A 309 17.22 -10.32 -22.01
CA PRO A 309 15.94 -9.70 -21.67
C PRO A 309 14.73 -10.64 -21.78
N SER A 310 14.81 -11.70 -22.60
CA SER A 310 13.71 -12.66 -22.77
C SER A 310 13.47 -13.52 -21.53
N ALA A 311 14.46 -13.67 -20.64
CA ALA A 311 14.35 -14.43 -19.40
C ALA A 311 13.56 -13.69 -18.30
N LEU A 312 13.34 -12.38 -18.45
CA LEU A 312 12.65 -11.56 -17.44
C LEU A 312 11.24 -12.05 -17.12
N ASN A 313 10.48 -12.38 -18.15
CA ASN A 313 9.07 -12.74 -17.98
C ASN A 313 8.90 -14.10 -17.28
N GLU A 314 9.95 -14.92 -17.26
CA GLU A 314 9.98 -16.19 -16.52
C GLU A 314 10.48 -15.98 -15.08
N LEU A 315 11.52 -15.15 -14.89
CA LEU A 315 12.18 -14.96 -13.60
C LEU A 315 11.42 -14.00 -12.67
N ILE A 316 10.92 -12.89 -13.21
CA ILE A 316 10.34 -11.76 -12.46
C ILE A 316 9.05 -11.24 -13.12
N PRO A 317 8.00 -12.08 -13.25
CA PRO A 317 6.78 -11.77 -14.00
C PRO A 317 5.93 -10.64 -13.41
N LEU A 318 6.14 -10.26 -12.14
CA LEU A 318 5.35 -9.22 -11.48
C LEU A 318 5.91 -7.82 -11.71
N LEU A 319 7.11 -7.71 -12.30
CA LEU A 319 7.78 -6.42 -12.51
C LEU A 319 7.64 -5.95 -13.96
N PRO A 320 6.96 -4.81 -14.21
CA PRO A 320 6.94 -4.20 -15.52
C PRO A 320 8.34 -3.79 -15.98
N HIS A 321 8.64 -3.91 -17.28
CA HIS A 321 9.97 -3.55 -17.79
C HIS A 321 10.34 -2.09 -17.56
N ASN A 322 9.36 -1.17 -17.59
CA ASN A 322 9.57 0.24 -17.22
C ASN A 322 10.05 0.37 -15.77
N PHE A 323 9.42 -0.33 -14.83
CA PHE A 323 9.82 -0.30 -13.42
C PHE A 323 11.27 -0.79 -13.25
N ILE A 324 11.61 -1.91 -13.90
CA ILE A 324 12.97 -2.50 -13.84
C ILE A 324 14.01 -1.53 -14.40
N TYR A 325 13.70 -0.88 -15.53
CA TYR A 325 14.58 0.13 -16.11
C TYR A 325 14.87 1.27 -15.14
N PHE A 326 13.83 1.87 -14.56
CA PHE A 326 14.00 2.99 -13.61
C PHE A 326 14.71 2.56 -12.34
N MET A 327 14.43 1.36 -11.83
CA MET A 327 15.15 0.77 -10.71
C MET A 327 16.63 0.62 -11.02
N PHE A 328 17.00 0.14 -12.21
CA PHE A 328 18.40 0.02 -12.64
C PHE A 328 19.08 1.38 -12.88
N CYS A 329 18.35 2.40 -13.34
CA CYS A 329 18.87 3.77 -13.44
C CYS A 329 19.32 4.34 -12.09
N MET A 330 18.75 3.86 -10.99
CA MET A 330 19.11 4.31 -9.64
C MET A 330 20.38 3.62 -9.09
N GLN A 331 20.95 2.66 -9.83
CA GLN A 331 22.07 1.85 -9.38
C GLN A 331 23.36 2.26 -10.10
N ASP A 332 24.32 2.80 -9.35
CA ASP A 332 25.59 3.30 -9.89
C ASP A 332 26.49 2.20 -10.50
N PHE A 333 26.27 0.94 -10.11
CA PHE A 333 27.05 -0.20 -10.58
C PHE A 333 26.57 -0.80 -11.91
N ILE A 334 25.44 -0.33 -12.45
CA ILE A 334 24.88 -0.85 -13.70
C ILE A 334 25.47 -0.07 -14.89
N ASN A 335 25.93 -0.80 -15.91
CA ASN A 335 26.50 -0.18 -17.10
C ASN A 335 25.41 0.48 -17.96
N TYR A 336 25.54 1.78 -18.20
CA TYR A 336 24.61 2.57 -18.99
C TYR A 336 24.34 2.01 -20.39
N GLN A 337 25.36 1.48 -21.09
CA GLN A 337 25.18 0.94 -22.45
C GLN A 337 24.31 -0.32 -22.45
N GLN A 338 24.45 -1.15 -21.41
CA GLN A 338 23.60 -2.34 -21.25
C GLN A 338 22.15 -1.95 -20.94
N LEU A 339 21.97 -0.89 -20.14
CA LEU A 339 20.66 -0.37 -19.79
C LEU A 339 19.95 0.29 -20.98
N GLU A 340 20.68 1.00 -21.84
CA GLU A 340 20.16 1.54 -23.09
C GLU A 340 19.74 0.43 -24.06
N ALA A 341 20.55 -0.61 -24.20
CA ALA A 341 20.20 -1.78 -25.00
C ALA A 341 18.95 -2.48 -24.45
N PHE A 342 18.83 -2.61 -23.12
CA PHE A 342 17.64 -3.14 -22.47
C PHE A 342 16.38 -2.33 -22.82
N ALA A 343 16.46 -1.00 -22.76
CA ALA A 343 15.35 -0.13 -23.12
C ALA A 343 14.91 -0.29 -24.57
N GLN A 344 15.86 -0.33 -25.50
CA GLN A 344 15.59 -0.48 -26.92
C GLN A 344 14.95 -1.84 -27.24
N ASN A 345 15.48 -2.92 -26.64
CA ASN A 345 15.01 -4.28 -26.87
C ASN A 345 13.60 -4.53 -26.34
N ASN A 346 13.19 -3.84 -25.26
CA ASN A 346 11.86 -3.98 -24.67
C ASN A 346 10.87 -2.89 -25.10
N HIS A 347 11.25 -2.04 -26.06
CA HIS A 347 10.41 -0.95 -26.57
C HIS A 347 9.81 -0.07 -25.46
N LEU A 348 10.64 0.29 -24.46
CA LEU A 348 10.15 1.03 -23.30
C LEU A 348 9.55 2.37 -23.70
N ASN A 349 8.40 2.68 -23.13
CA ASN A 349 7.76 3.97 -23.30
C ASN A 349 8.24 4.91 -22.20
N PHE A 350 9.02 5.93 -22.58
CA PHE A 350 9.51 6.97 -21.67
C PHE A 350 8.54 8.14 -21.48
N ASN A 351 7.46 8.21 -22.27
CA ASN A 351 6.41 9.22 -22.12
C ASN A 351 5.35 8.74 -21.12
N VAL A 352 5.79 8.23 -19.97
CA VAL A 352 4.94 7.68 -18.92
C VAL A 352 5.21 8.47 -17.65
N ARG A 353 4.17 8.92 -16.95
CA ARG A 353 4.36 9.63 -15.68
C ARG A 353 4.86 8.64 -14.63
N CYS A 354 5.63 9.11 -13.64
CA CYS A 354 6.10 8.25 -12.55
C CYS A 354 4.97 7.43 -11.91
N ASP A 355 3.86 8.09 -11.61
CA ASP A 355 2.68 7.47 -11.00
C ASP A 355 2.02 6.35 -11.84
N ASP A 356 2.31 6.28 -13.13
CA ASP A 356 1.70 5.31 -14.04
C ASP A 356 2.47 3.98 -14.08
N PHE A 357 3.75 3.97 -13.68
CA PHE A 357 4.55 2.74 -13.62
C PHE A 357 4.86 2.25 -12.19
N LEU A 358 4.61 3.07 -11.17
CA LEU A 358 4.70 2.64 -9.77
C LEU A 358 3.56 1.68 -9.42
N PHE A 359 3.85 0.75 -8.51
CA PHE A 359 2.86 -0.23 -8.06
C PHE A 359 1.75 0.43 -7.25
N LYS A 360 0.53 0.00 -7.52
CA LYS A 360 -0.67 0.32 -6.75
C LYS A 360 -1.33 -0.99 -6.33
N PRO A 361 -1.94 -1.06 -5.15
CA PRO A 361 -2.72 -2.24 -4.75
C PRO A 361 -3.74 -2.59 -5.83
N GLN A 362 -3.70 -3.84 -6.32
CA GLN A 362 -4.40 -4.17 -7.56
C GLN A 362 -5.91 -4.33 -7.39
N ILE A 363 -6.38 -4.83 -6.23
CA ILE A 363 -7.82 -5.00 -5.92
C ILE A 363 -8.02 -4.93 -4.41
N ILE A 364 -9.01 -4.16 -3.96
CA ILE A 364 -9.48 -4.19 -2.57
C ILE A 364 -10.39 -5.41 -2.38
N VAL A 365 -9.99 -6.30 -1.48
CA VAL A 365 -10.80 -7.48 -1.13
C VAL A 365 -11.71 -7.13 0.04
N LEU A 366 -13.03 -7.16 -0.18
CA LEU A 366 -14.03 -7.07 0.88
C LEU A 366 -14.44 -8.47 1.35
N PRO A 367 -14.88 -8.62 2.63
CA PRO A 367 -15.51 -9.85 3.10
C PRO A 367 -16.72 -10.24 2.25
N SER A 368 -16.92 -11.54 2.04
CA SER A 368 -18.08 -12.05 1.31
C SER A 368 -19.39 -11.73 2.05
N ILE A 369 -20.41 -11.36 1.28
CA ILE A 369 -21.79 -11.28 1.78
C ILE A 369 -22.32 -12.72 1.80
N GLN A 370 -22.76 -13.18 2.97
CA GLN A 370 -23.36 -14.51 3.15
C GLN A 370 -24.87 -14.48 2.91
#